data_AF-A0A7K0FEG2-F1
#
_entry.id   AF-A0A7K0FEG2-F1
#
_cell.length_a   1.000
_cell.length_b   1.000
_cell.length_c   1.000
_cell.angle_alpha   90.00
_cell.angle_beta   90.00
_cell.angle_gamma   90.00
#
_symmetry.space_group_name_H-M   'P 1'
#
loop_
_entity.id
_entity.type
_entity.pdbx_description
1 polymer ?
#
loop_
_entity_poly.entity_id
_entity_poly.type
_entity_poly.pdbx_seq_one_letter_code
_entity_poly.pdbx_strand_id
1 'polypeptide(L)'
;MIHLIQHVLQAFFLGIGGLFRWCFFQLLNASFEDKYSKDLEYYWDNKDNTVDKNGFTTAQKNFLAGIILFISFIFLIKKIEG
;
A
#
# COMPACT_ATOMS: atom_id res chain seq x y z
N MET A 1 22.67 12.14 4.09
CA MET A 1 22.54 10.73 3.65
C MET A 1 21.34 10.02 4.29
N ILE A 2 21.23 9.98 5.63
CA ILE A 2 20.14 9.27 6.33
C ILE A 2 18.75 9.76 5.90
N HIS A 3 18.53 11.08 5.81
CA HIS A 3 17.26 11.64 5.34
C HIS A 3 16.89 11.24 3.91
N LEU A 4 17.86 11.16 3.00
CA LEU A 4 17.62 10.75 1.62
C LEU A 4 17.17 9.28 1.56
N ILE A 5 17.84 8.40 2.31
CA ILE A 5 17.50 6.97 2.40
C ILE A 5 16.09 6.80 2.98
N GLN A 6 15.75 7.57 4.03
CA GLN A 6 14.41 7.57 4.61
C GLN A 6 13.34 7.96 3.59
N HIS A 7 13.56 9.02 2.82
CA HIS A 7 12.61 9.46 1.79
C HIS A 7 12.44 8.42 0.68
N VAL A 8 13.53 7.79 0.22
CA VAL A 8 13.48 6.75 -0.81
C VAL A 8 12.75 5.51 -0.31
N LEU A 9 13.04 5.05 0.91
CA LEU A 9 12.34 3.92 1.53
C LEU A 9 10.85 4.22 1.72
N GLN A 10 10.52 5.42 2.21
CA GLN A 10 9.13 5.83 2.38
C GLN A 10 8.39 5.86 1.05
N ALA A 11 8.99 6.43 0.00
CA ALA A 11 8.41 6.44 -1.34
C ALA A 11 8.21 5.02 -1.89
N PHE A 12 9.17 4.12 -1.66
CA PHE A 12 9.06 2.72 -2.05
C PHE A 12 7.86 2.04 -1.36
N PHE A 13 7.75 2.11 -0.04
CA PHE A 13 6.65 1.51 0.71
C PHE A 13 5.28 2.09 0.34
N LEU A 14 5.19 3.41 0.14
CA LEU A 14 3.97 4.07 -0.33
C LEU A 14 3.58 3.57 -1.73
N GLY A 15 4.53 3.48 -2.66
CA GLY A 15 4.29 3.04 -4.03
C GLY A 15 3.82 1.58 -4.11
N ILE A 16 4.58 0.64 -3.53
CA ILE A 16 4.21 -0.78 -3.57
C ILE A 16 2.90 -1.04 -2.82
N GLY A 17 2.68 -0.34 -1.71
CA GLY A 17 1.48 -0.51 -0.89
C GLY A 17 0.24 0.05 -1.58
N GLY A 18 0.35 1.20 -2.23
CA GLY A 18 -0.73 1.78 -3.04
C GLY A 18 -1.10 0.87 -4.22
N LEU A 19 -0.10 0.39 -4.96
CA LEU A 19 -0.32 -0.50 -6.10
C LEU A 19 -0.95 -1.83 -5.67
N PHE A 20 -0.46 -2.45 -4.60
CA PHE A 20 -1.05 -3.67 -4.07
C PHE A 20 -2.49 -3.47 -3.60
N ARG A 21 -2.78 -2.38 -2.87
CA ARG A 21 -4.14 -2.06 -2.44
C ARG A 21 -5.06 -1.90 -3.64
N TRP A 22 -4.63 -1.17 -4.68
CA TRP A 22 -5.42 -1.03 -5.90
C TRP A 22 -5.71 -2.39 -6.53
N CYS A 23 -4.70 -3.22 -6.78
CA CYS A 23 -4.87 -4.56 -7.34
C CYS A 23 -5.83 -5.42 -6.49
N PHE A 24 -5.64 -5.44 -5.17
CA PHE A 24 -6.48 -6.19 -4.25
C PHE A 24 -7.94 -5.74 -4.31
N PHE A 25 -8.19 -4.43 -4.32
CA PHE A 25 -9.56 -3.91 -4.41
C PHE A 25 -10.19 -4.07 -5.79
N GLN A 26 -9.41 -4.09 -6.88
CA GLN A 26 -9.95 -4.46 -8.19
C GLN A 26 -10.41 -5.91 -8.23
N LEU A 27 -9.63 -6.83 -7.62
CA LEU A 27 -10.05 -8.23 -7.47
C LEU A 27 -11.33 -8.35 -6.65
N LEU A 28 -11.47 -7.56 -5.57
CA LEU A 28 -12.69 -7.55 -4.76
C LEU A 28 -13.89 -6.94 -5.50
N ASN A 29 -13.70 -5.84 -6.22
CA ASN A 29 -14.76 -5.24 -7.06
C ASN A 29 -15.27 -6.24 -8.11
N ALA A 30 -14.37 -6.99 -8.74
CA ALA A 30 -14.73 -8.04 -9.69
C ALA A 30 -15.52 -9.19 -9.03
N SER A 31 -15.39 -9.39 -7.72
CA SER A 31 -15.97 -10.53 -7.00
C SER A 31 -17.24 -10.19 -6.20
N PHE A 32 -17.38 -8.96 -5.68
CA PHE A 32 -18.36 -8.62 -4.63
C PHE A 32 -19.06 -7.25 -4.81
N GLU A 33 -19.23 -6.79 -6.05
CA GLU A 33 -19.73 -5.43 -6.44
C GLU A 33 -18.70 -4.30 -6.33
N ASP A 34 -18.91 -3.27 -7.17
CA ASP A 34 -18.07 -2.08 -7.37
C ASP A 34 -18.09 -1.12 -6.15
N LYS A 35 -17.61 -1.60 -5.01
CA LYS A 35 -17.60 -0.88 -3.74
C LYS A 35 -16.38 0.01 -3.54
N TYR A 36 -15.25 -0.34 -4.14
CA TYR A 36 -13.97 0.34 -3.96
C TYR A 36 -13.62 1.21 -5.16
N SER A 37 -12.84 2.26 -4.94
CA SER A 37 -12.39 3.15 -6.02
C SER A 37 -11.66 2.35 -7.11
N LYS A 38 -12.01 2.61 -8.37
CA LYS A 38 -11.32 2.04 -9.54
C LYS A 38 -10.12 2.88 -9.96
N ASP A 39 -10.08 4.14 -9.53
CA ASP A 39 -9.08 5.10 -9.94
C ASP A 39 -7.75 4.84 -9.22
N LEU A 40 -6.72 4.50 -9.99
CA LEU A 40 -5.37 4.30 -9.46
C LEU A 40 -4.83 5.57 -8.78
N GLU A 41 -5.22 6.75 -9.27
CA GLU A 41 -4.81 8.03 -8.71
C GLU A 41 -5.21 8.18 -7.24
N TYR A 42 -6.39 7.69 -6.85
CA TYR A 42 -6.79 7.66 -5.44
C TYR A 42 -5.81 6.86 -4.56
N TYR A 43 -5.23 5.78 -5.08
CA TYR A 43 -4.25 4.97 -4.36
C TYR A 43 -2.83 5.50 -4.45
N TRP A 44 -2.56 6.42 -5.38
CA TRP A 44 -1.26 7.08 -5.53
C TRP A 44 -1.19 8.44 -4.83
N ASP A 45 -2.35 9.02 -4.53
CA ASP A 45 -2.44 10.29 -3.82
C ASP A 45 -2.01 10.15 -2.36
N ASN A 46 -0.71 10.32 -2.17
CA ASN A 46 -0.06 10.35 -0.87
C ASN A 46 0.02 11.78 -0.31
N LYS A 47 -0.55 12.77 -0.99
CA LYS A 47 -0.56 14.18 -0.56
C LYS A 47 -1.88 14.58 0.07
N ASP A 48 -2.95 13.85 -0.22
CA ASP A 48 -4.23 14.02 0.46
C ASP A 48 -4.12 13.67 1.95
N ASN A 49 -4.37 14.67 2.79
CA ASN A 49 -4.38 14.55 4.24
C ASN A 49 -5.79 14.31 4.79
N THR A 50 -6.78 14.11 3.92
CA THR A 50 -8.14 13.76 4.32
C THR A 50 -8.13 12.41 5.02
N VAL A 51 -8.68 12.42 6.23
CA VAL A 51 -8.77 11.24 7.07
C VAL A 51 -10.10 10.54 6.77
N ASP A 52 -10.05 9.22 6.56
CA ASP A 52 -11.26 8.45 6.33
C ASP A 52 -12.05 8.20 7.63
N LYS A 53 -13.19 7.51 7.51
CA LYS A 53 -14.03 7.12 8.66
C LYS A 53 -13.29 6.23 9.69
N ASN A 54 -12.17 5.62 9.30
CA ASN A 54 -11.36 4.76 10.17
C ASN A 54 -10.19 5.52 10.81
N GLY A 55 -10.05 6.83 10.58
CA GLY A 55 -8.98 7.62 11.18
C GLY A 55 -7.65 7.55 10.41
N PHE A 56 -7.64 7.06 9.17
CA PHE A 56 -6.41 6.92 8.38
C PHE A 56 -6.44 7.70 7.07
N THR A 57 -5.30 8.31 6.72
CA THR A 57 -5.07 8.86 5.38
C THR A 57 -4.75 7.76 4.37
N THR A 58 -4.88 8.06 3.08
CA THR A 58 -4.48 7.14 2.01
C THR A 58 -3.00 6.75 2.13
N ALA A 59 -2.12 7.72 2.39
CA ALA A 59 -0.69 7.51 2.56
C ALA A 59 -0.38 6.54 3.71
N GLN A 60 -1.03 6.68 4.87
CA GLN A 60 -0.83 5.79 6.01
C GLN A 60 -1.23 4.35 5.69
N LYS A 61 -2.37 4.15 5.01
CA LYS A 61 -2.82 2.82 4.58
C LYS A 61 -1.89 2.20 3.55
N ASN A 62 -1.39 3.00 2.61
CA ASN A 62 -0.41 2.56 1.62
C ASN A 62 0.88 2.12 2.30
N PHE A 63 1.43 2.94 3.18
CA PHE A 63 2.66 2.63 3.89
C PHE A 63 2.51 1.34 4.71
N LEU A 64 1.39 1.18 5.44
CA LEU A 64 1.11 -0.03 6.19
C LEU A 64 1.00 -1.26 5.30
N ALA A 65 0.29 -1.16 4.17
CA ALA A 65 0.20 -2.26 3.20
C ALA A 65 1.59 -2.63 2.64
N GLY A 66 2.43 -1.64 2.35
CA GLY A 66 3.81 -1.85 1.92
C GLY A 66 4.66 -2.60 2.95
N ILE A 67 4.54 -2.24 4.23
CA ILE A 67 5.22 -2.96 5.33
C ILE A 67 4.74 -4.41 5.41
N ILE A 68 3.43 -4.64 5.35
CA ILE A 68 2.85 -5.99 5.41
C ILE A 68 3.40 -6.83 4.26
N LEU A 69 3.42 -6.31 3.03
CA LEU A 69 3.98 -7.02 1.87
C LEU A 69 5.45 -7.37 2.09
N PHE A 70 6.24 -6.42 2.54
CA PHE A 70 7.66 -6.63 2.77
C PHE A 70 7.92 -7.72 3.82
N ILE A 71 7.18 -7.70 4.93
CA ILE A 71 7.26 -8.73 5.96
C ILE A 71 6.82 -10.09 5.39
N SER A 72 5.74 -10.14 4.61
CA SER A 72 5.28 -11.36 3.94
C SER A 72 6.34 -11.92 2.98
N PHE A 73 7.05 -11.06 2.24
CA PHE A 73 8.16 -11.47 1.39
C PHE A 73 9.33 -12.05 2.20
N ILE A 74 9.70 -11.44 3.33
CA ILE A 74 10.76 -11.98 4.20
C ILE A 74 10.38 -13.38 4.69
N PHE A 75 9.14 -13.57 5.16
CA PHE A 75 8.68 -14.90 5.60
C PHE A 75 8.66 -15.91 4.46
N LEU A 76 8.27 -15.49 3.25
CA LEU A 76 8.25 -16.34 2.08
C LEU A 76 9.66 -16.78 1.65
N ILE A 77 10.62 -15.85 1.64
CA ILE A 77 12.03 -16.15 1.37
C ILE A 77 12.56 -17.13 2.42
N LYS A 78 12.37 -16.84 3.71
CA LYS A 78 12.81 -17.74 4.79
C LYS A 78 12.24 -19.14 4.62
N LYS A 79 10.96 -19.26 4.25
CA LYS A 79 10.32 -20.55 4.01
C LYS A 79 10.91 -21.31 2.81
N ILE A 80 11.38 -20.59 1.79
CA ILE A 80 12.03 -21.18 0.61
C ILE A 80 13.47 -21.59 0.93
N GLU A 81 14.18 -20.81 1.76
CA GLU A 81 15.59 -21.03 2.08
C GLU A 81 15.82 -22.06 3.21
N GLY A 82 14.85 -22.27 4.11
CA GLY A 82 14.90 -23.23 5.23
C GLY A 82 15.09 -22.58 6.60
#